data_AF-A0A932Z314-F1
#
_entry.id   AF-A0A932Z314-F1
#
_cell.length_a   1.000
_cell.length_b   1.000
_cell.length_c   1.000
_cell.angle_alpha   90.00
_cell.angle_beta   90.00
_cell.angle_gamma   90.00
#
_symmetry.space_group_name_H-M   'P 1'
#
loop_
_entity.id
_entity.type
_entity.pdbx_description
1 polymer ?
#
loop_
_entity_poly.entity_id
_entity_poly.type
_entity_poly.pdbx_seq_one_letter_code
_entity_poly.pdbx_strand_id
1 'polypeptide(L)'
;MTFEEMTNTIVYGDASNLIKEIPDGSIDCIITDPPYGLDSIGIRNDTDLSLFYSLLPEFYRVLKNDSFFLTFFSTKYLPLVFQNNPFSYFWQIVLYCPHGAVSSPIGYTKFMSCVVFKKGHPKVLRRNKDIFEDTPGRAIEPDEGYIDHPAPKPKAFIQELLRMFTSENDIVLDPLAGAGATLVACKRTGRQYIGFEIEEKYCQITRERLRKFGDSKTESQRRLFSNTTVGYEQ
;
A
#
# COMPACT_ATOMS: atom_id res chain seq x y z
N MET A 1 -14.47 9.65 14.66
CA MET A 1 -14.12 10.11 13.31
C MET A 1 -15.03 9.35 12.37
N THR A 2 -15.77 10.00 11.50
CA THR A 2 -16.65 9.32 10.54
C THR A 2 -15.83 8.68 9.41
N PHE A 3 -16.45 7.76 8.67
CA PHE A 3 -15.82 7.13 7.51
C PHE A 3 -15.39 8.16 6.44
N GLU A 4 -16.21 9.20 6.22
CA GLU A 4 -15.92 10.30 5.32
C GLU A 4 -14.72 11.12 5.81
N GLU A 5 -14.62 11.36 7.13
CA GLU A 5 -13.48 12.05 7.74
C GLU A 5 -12.18 11.24 7.66
N MET A 6 -12.27 9.90 7.65
CA MET A 6 -11.11 9.02 7.46
C MET A 6 -10.61 9.02 6.01
N THR A 7 -11.48 9.31 5.04
CA THR A 7 -11.16 9.20 3.61
C THR A 7 -10.12 10.24 3.19
N ASN A 8 -9.11 9.78 2.44
CA ASN A 8 -7.90 10.52 2.04
C ASN A 8 -7.00 10.96 3.22
N THR A 9 -7.01 10.20 4.33
CA THR A 9 -6.20 10.50 5.50
C THR A 9 -5.33 9.33 5.95
N ILE A 10 -4.39 9.64 6.84
CA ILE A 10 -3.71 8.66 7.71
C ILE A 10 -4.09 8.95 9.15
N VAL A 11 -4.70 7.97 9.81
CA VAL A 11 -5.19 8.03 11.18
C VAL A 11 -4.18 7.36 12.10
N TYR A 12 -3.80 8.07 13.16
CA TYR A 12 -2.91 7.53 14.19
C TYR A 12 -3.70 6.66 15.15
N GLY A 13 -3.28 5.41 15.33
CA GLY A 13 -3.87 4.48 16.28
C GLY A 13 -3.77 3.01 15.86
N ASP A 14 -4.27 2.13 16.74
CA ASP A 14 -4.29 0.69 16.51
C ASP A 14 -5.34 0.32 15.44
N ALA A 15 -4.87 -0.32 14.37
CA ALA A 15 -5.70 -0.80 13.27
C ALA A 15 -6.84 -1.72 13.72
N SER A 16 -6.62 -2.53 14.77
CA SER A 16 -7.61 -3.47 15.32
C SER A 16 -8.83 -2.78 15.92
N ASN A 17 -8.67 -1.50 16.29
CA ASN A 17 -9.75 -0.67 16.81
C ASN A 17 -10.31 0.23 15.72
N LEU A 18 -9.45 0.91 14.97
CA LEU A 18 -9.85 1.88 13.94
C LEU A 18 -10.66 1.24 12.81
N ILE A 19 -10.35 -0.01 12.42
CA ILE A 19 -11.06 -0.69 11.33
C ILE A 19 -12.53 -0.96 11.66
N LYS A 20 -12.90 -1.05 12.94
CA LYS A 20 -14.29 -1.27 13.38
C LYS A 20 -15.21 -0.09 13.06
N GLU A 21 -14.63 1.10 12.91
CA GLU A 21 -15.36 2.31 12.51
C GLU A 21 -15.63 2.35 10.99
N ILE A 22 -14.99 1.48 10.21
CA ILE A 22 -15.24 1.36 8.76
C ILE A 22 -16.50 0.53 8.52
N PRO A 23 -17.48 1.01 7.72
CA PRO A 23 -18.67 0.25 7.37
C PRO A 23 -18.39 -1.02 6.57
N ASP A 24 -19.28 -2.01 6.68
CA ASP A 24 -19.22 -3.25 5.91
C ASP A 24 -19.22 -2.97 4.40
N GLY A 25 -18.38 -3.70 3.66
CA GLY A 25 -18.35 -3.63 2.19
C GLY A 25 -18.16 -2.21 1.63
N SER A 26 -17.38 -1.37 2.29
CA SER A 26 -17.13 0.02 1.88
C SER A 26 -15.79 0.23 1.18
N ILE A 27 -14.85 -0.72 1.29
CA ILE A 27 -13.49 -0.63 0.74
C ILE A 27 -13.38 -1.41 -0.58
N ASP A 28 -12.81 -0.79 -1.61
CA ASP A 28 -12.67 -1.37 -2.95
C ASP A 28 -11.46 -2.31 -3.08
N CYS A 29 -10.38 -2.00 -2.35
CA CYS A 29 -9.18 -2.82 -2.32
C CYS A 29 -8.45 -2.64 -0.98
N ILE A 30 -7.87 -3.72 -0.47
CA ILE A 30 -6.93 -3.65 0.66
C ILE A 30 -5.53 -3.94 0.13
N ILE A 31 -4.56 -3.08 0.47
CA ILE A 31 -3.14 -3.30 0.16
C ILE A 31 -2.37 -3.05 1.44
N THR A 32 -1.62 -4.04 1.94
CA THR A 32 -0.89 -3.88 3.20
C THR A 32 0.37 -4.72 3.31
N ASP A 33 1.33 -4.23 4.09
CA ASP A 33 2.61 -4.87 4.39
C ASP A 33 2.72 -5.12 5.88
N PRO A 34 2.15 -6.21 6.41
CA PRO A 34 2.11 -6.42 7.84
C PRO A 34 3.52 -6.61 8.40
N PRO A 35 3.80 -6.11 9.62
CA PRO A 35 5.09 -6.34 10.24
C PRO A 35 5.27 -7.84 10.48
N TYR A 36 6.45 -8.37 10.13
CA TYR A 36 6.79 -9.74 10.47
C TYR A 36 7.62 -9.75 11.73
N GLY A 37 7.07 -10.37 12.76
CA GLY A 37 7.81 -10.72 13.95
C GLY A 37 8.29 -9.56 14.79
N LEU A 38 7.42 -8.63 15.16
CA LEU A 38 7.66 -7.74 16.29
C LEU A 38 6.79 -8.24 17.43
N ASP A 39 7.41 -8.80 18.47
CA ASP A 39 6.71 -8.94 19.74
C ASP A 39 6.61 -7.57 20.44
N SER A 40 5.75 -7.47 21.45
CA SER A 40 5.48 -6.25 22.23
C SER A 40 6.69 -5.69 23.00
N ILE A 41 7.86 -6.33 22.89
CA ILE A 41 9.12 -5.97 23.56
C ILE A 41 10.17 -5.50 22.52
N GLY A 42 9.84 -5.52 21.22
CA GLY A 42 10.76 -5.12 20.14
C GLY A 42 11.78 -6.21 19.78
N ILE A 43 11.56 -7.45 20.22
CA ILE A 43 12.37 -8.60 19.81
C ILE A 43 11.79 -9.16 18.51
N ARG A 44 12.70 -9.42 17.56
CA ARG A 44 12.33 -9.88 16.23
C ARG A 44 11.91 -11.36 16.25
N ASN A 45 10.66 -11.66 16.61
CA ASN A 45 10.11 -13.01 16.56
C ASN A 45 9.45 -13.30 15.21
N ASP A 46 10.31 -13.49 14.23
CA ASP A 46 10.09 -13.80 12.81
C ASP A 46 8.85 -14.64 12.42
N THR A 47 8.22 -15.41 13.31
CA THR A 47 7.06 -16.28 13.03
C THR A 47 5.70 -15.75 13.47
N ASP A 48 5.63 -14.61 14.17
CA ASP A 48 4.37 -14.11 14.69
C ASP A 48 3.56 -13.35 13.63
N LEU A 49 2.51 -14.00 13.12
CA LEU A 49 1.49 -13.41 12.24
C LEU A 49 0.15 -13.16 12.98
N SER A 50 0.15 -13.15 14.31
CA SER A 50 -1.06 -12.97 15.12
C SER A 50 -1.84 -11.71 14.73
N LEU A 51 -1.16 -10.56 14.59
CA LEU A 51 -1.77 -9.31 14.16
C LEU A 51 -2.40 -9.42 12.77
N PHE A 52 -1.72 -10.07 11.84
CA PHE A 52 -2.27 -10.30 10.50
C PHE A 52 -3.55 -11.14 10.58
N TYR A 53 -3.51 -12.27 11.29
CA TYR A 53 -4.68 -13.14 11.44
C TYR A 53 -5.82 -12.47 12.21
N SER A 54 -5.54 -11.66 13.22
CA SER A 54 -6.59 -10.96 13.98
C SER A 54 -7.32 -9.91 13.15
N LEU A 55 -6.65 -9.34 12.13
CA LEU A 55 -7.23 -8.35 11.24
C LEU A 55 -7.99 -8.95 10.06
N LEU A 56 -7.69 -10.19 9.65
CA LEU A 56 -8.34 -10.84 8.49
C LEU A 56 -9.88 -10.85 8.53
N PRO A 57 -10.56 -11.11 9.66
CA PRO A 57 -12.02 -11.04 9.72
C PRO A 57 -12.55 -9.64 9.38
N GLU A 58 -11.89 -8.60 9.88
CA GLU A 58 -12.26 -7.20 9.61
C GLU A 58 -11.93 -6.82 8.17
N PHE A 59 -10.80 -7.29 7.61
CA PHE A 59 -10.51 -7.12 6.19
C PHE A 59 -11.62 -7.72 5.34
N TYR A 60 -12.07 -8.92 5.67
CA TYR A 60 -13.16 -9.58 4.95
C TYR A 60 -14.47 -8.82 5.11
N ARG A 61 -14.77 -8.27 6.29
CA ARG A 61 -15.98 -7.47 6.56
C ARG A 61 -16.02 -6.18 5.74
N VAL A 62 -14.93 -5.39 5.77
CA VAL A 62 -14.90 -4.06 5.13
C VAL A 62 -14.70 -4.11 3.63
N LEU A 63 -14.05 -5.16 3.09
CA LEU A 63 -13.84 -5.31 1.66
C LEU A 63 -15.16 -5.60 0.94
N LYS A 64 -15.43 -4.87 -0.15
CA LYS A 64 -16.54 -5.14 -1.06
C LYS A 64 -16.50 -6.56 -1.63
N ASN A 65 -17.67 -7.06 -2.04
CA ASN A 65 -17.72 -8.27 -2.87
C ASN A 65 -17.09 -7.97 -4.24
N ASP A 66 -16.51 -9.00 -4.86
CA ASP A 66 -15.84 -8.90 -6.15
C ASP A 66 -14.68 -7.89 -6.15
N SER A 67 -13.88 -7.94 -5.08
CA SER A 67 -12.69 -7.11 -4.85
C SER A 67 -11.45 -7.92 -4.49
N PHE A 68 -10.29 -7.26 -4.57
CA PHE A 68 -8.99 -7.86 -4.26
C PHE A 68 -8.43 -7.41 -2.91
N PHE A 69 -7.66 -8.30 -2.30
CA PHE A 69 -6.82 -8.05 -1.13
C PHE A 69 -5.38 -8.42 -1.49
N LEU A 70 -4.46 -7.47 -1.41
CA LEU A 70 -3.05 -7.66 -1.69
C LEU A 70 -2.24 -7.52 -0.42
N THR A 71 -1.33 -8.45 -0.21
CA THR A 71 -0.41 -8.38 0.93
C THR A 71 0.96 -8.85 0.52
N PHE A 72 1.99 -8.26 1.10
CA PHE A 72 3.37 -8.65 0.83
C PHE A 72 3.84 -9.59 1.91
N PHE A 73 4.73 -10.53 1.59
CA PHE A 73 5.38 -11.45 2.53
C PHE A 73 6.73 -11.95 1.99
N SER A 74 7.66 -12.23 2.92
CA SER A 74 8.83 -13.03 2.60
C SER A 74 8.42 -14.45 2.20
N THR A 75 9.13 -15.04 1.23
CA THR A 75 8.89 -16.43 0.80
C THR A 75 8.98 -17.45 1.94
N LYS A 76 9.68 -17.13 3.03
CA LYS A 76 9.82 -17.98 4.22
C LYS A 76 8.49 -18.17 4.95
N TYR A 77 7.62 -17.16 4.97
CA TYR A 77 6.34 -17.17 5.69
C TYR A 77 5.14 -17.44 4.78
N LEU A 78 5.39 -17.60 3.48
CA LEU A 78 4.35 -17.76 2.48
C LEU A 78 3.32 -18.86 2.82
N PRO A 79 3.70 -20.05 3.34
CA PRO A 79 2.72 -21.07 3.76
C PRO A 79 1.76 -20.59 4.86
N LEU A 80 2.23 -19.75 5.79
CA LEU A 80 1.40 -19.25 6.89
C LEU A 80 0.34 -18.27 6.37
N VAL A 81 0.67 -17.43 5.39
CA VAL A 81 -0.27 -16.44 4.81
C VAL A 81 -1.58 -17.07 4.31
N PHE A 82 -1.53 -18.34 3.88
CA PHE A 82 -2.69 -19.09 3.39
C PHE A 82 -3.51 -19.75 4.50
N GLN A 83 -2.95 -19.94 5.69
CA GLN A 83 -3.64 -20.62 6.77
C GLN A 83 -4.76 -19.74 7.30
N ASN A 84 -5.95 -20.32 7.48
CA ASN A 84 -7.13 -19.64 8.02
C ASN A 84 -7.50 -18.33 7.29
N ASN A 85 -7.09 -18.18 6.03
CA ASN A 85 -7.37 -16.99 5.26
C ASN A 85 -8.79 -17.09 4.67
N PRO A 86 -9.72 -16.17 5.00
CA PRO A 86 -11.09 -16.24 4.50
C PRO A 86 -11.19 -15.88 3.01
N PHE A 87 -10.14 -15.28 2.43
CA PHE A 87 -10.09 -14.97 1.02
C PHE A 87 -9.57 -16.13 0.20
N SER A 88 -10.04 -16.24 -1.04
CA SER A 88 -9.49 -17.20 -1.99
C SER A 88 -8.18 -16.68 -2.57
N TYR A 89 -7.16 -17.52 -2.65
CA TYR A 89 -5.95 -17.19 -3.41
C TYR A 89 -6.30 -16.92 -4.88
N PHE A 90 -5.68 -15.87 -5.44
CA PHE A 90 -5.83 -15.52 -6.85
C PHE A 90 -4.51 -15.66 -7.61
N TRP A 91 -3.44 -15.00 -7.14
CA TRP A 91 -2.15 -15.01 -7.84
C TRP A 91 -0.99 -14.55 -6.94
N GLN A 92 0.24 -14.76 -7.39
CA GLN A 92 1.45 -14.22 -6.77
C GLN A 92 2.17 -13.32 -7.77
N ILE A 93 2.50 -12.11 -7.35
CA ILE A 93 3.34 -11.17 -8.08
C ILE A 93 4.70 -11.07 -7.37
N VAL A 94 5.78 -11.15 -8.13
CA VAL A 94 7.15 -11.14 -7.63
C VAL A 94 7.74 -9.75 -7.78
N LEU A 95 8.23 -9.17 -6.68
CA LEU A 95 9.12 -8.02 -6.72
C LEU A 95 10.55 -8.54 -6.60
N TYR A 96 11.27 -8.59 -7.73
CA TYR A 96 12.66 -8.98 -7.81
C TYR A 96 13.56 -7.84 -7.34
N CYS A 97 14.41 -8.11 -6.35
CA CYS A 97 15.32 -7.16 -5.71
C CYS A 97 16.76 -7.51 -6.09
N PRO A 98 17.30 -7.03 -7.23
CA PRO A 98 18.63 -7.43 -7.73
C PRO A 98 19.78 -7.15 -6.75
N HIS A 99 19.64 -6.06 -5.98
CA HIS A 99 20.61 -5.58 -4.99
C HIS A 99 20.32 -6.03 -3.56
N GLY A 100 19.15 -6.62 -3.31
CA GLY A 100 18.80 -7.20 -2.02
C GLY A 100 19.20 -8.67 -1.94
N ALA A 101 19.44 -9.15 -0.72
CA ALA A 101 19.59 -10.57 -0.46
C ALA A 101 19.15 -10.88 0.97
N VAL A 102 18.22 -11.83 1.11
CA VAL A 102 17.80 -12.38 2.39
C VAL A 102 18.23 -13.84 2.45
N SER A 103 18.87 -14.27 3.53
CA SER A 103 19.28 -15.67 3.70
C SER A 103 18.07 -16.61 3.60
N SER A 104 18.25 -17.75 2.95
CA SER A 104 17.24 -18.79 2.80
C SER A 104 17.86 -20.19 2.96
N PRO A 105 17.05 -21.25 3.17
CA PRO A 105 17.56 -22.61 3.28
C PRO A 105 18.35 -23.12 2.06
N ILE A 106 18.28 -22.43 0.93
CA ILE A 106 18.97 -22.78 -0.33
C ILE A 106 19.99 -21.73 -0.77
N GLY A 107 20.39 -20.83 0.12
CA GLY A 107 21.33 -19.74 -0.16
C GLY A 107 20.70 -18.38 0.11
N TYR A 108 20.25 -17.69 -0.94
CA TYR A 108 19.73 -16.33 -0.83
C TYR A 108 18.46 -16.13 -1.66
N THR A 109 17.47 -15.48 -1.07
CA THR A 109 16.27 -15.00 -1.73
C THR A 109 16.50 -13.56 -2.19
N LYS A 110 16.22 -13.30 -3.47
CA LYS A 110 16.32 -11.99 -4.11
C LYS A 110 14.96 -11.40 -4.50
N PHE A 111 13.88 -11.80 -3.83
CA PHE A 111 12.56 -11.29 -4.13
C PHE A 111 11.64 -11.21 -2.92
N MET A 112 10.66 -10.34 -3.02
CA MET A 112 9.50 -10.27 -2.12
C MET A 112 8.26 -10.79 -2.86
N SER A 113 7.39 -11.51 -2.17
CA SER A 113 6.11 -11.93 -2.73
C SER A 113 5.03 -10.90 -2.43
N CYS A 114 4.30 -10.47 -3.44
CA CYS A 114 2.99 -9.84 -3.31
C CYS A 114 1.94 -10.93 -3.58
N VAL A 115 1.25 -11.37 -2.54
CA VAL A 115 0.20 -12.38 -2.62
C VAL A 115 -1.12 -11.67 -2.86
N VAL A 116 -1.80 -12.06 -3.93
CA VAL A 116 -3.10 -11.50 -4.34
C VAL A 116 -4.17 -12.50 -3.96
N PHE A 117 -5.08 -12.04 -3.11
CA PHE A 117 -6.29 -12.74 -2.71
C PHE A 117 -7.52 -12.05 -3.29
N LYS A 118 -8.64 -12.77 -3.37
CA LYS A 118 -9.92 -12.26 -3.85
C LYS A 118 -11.08 -12.61 -2.92
N LYS A 119 -12.07 -11.71 -2.88
CA LYS A 119 -13.41 -11.96 -2.33
C LYS A 119 -14.39 -12.04 -3.50
N GLY A 120 -15.05 -13.19 -3.68
CA GLY A 120 -15.93 -13.42 -4.83
C GLY A 120 -15.19 -13.63 -6.16
N HIS A 121 -15.66 -12.95 -7.21
CA HIS A 121 -15.23 -13.08 -8.60
C HIS A 121 -14.83 -11.73 -9.22
N PRO A 122 -13.88 -10.98 -8.63
CA PRO A 122 -13.39 -9.73 -9.19
C PRO A 122 -12.81 -9.90 -10.59
N LYS A 123 -12.82 -8.81 -11.36
CA LYS A 123 -12.15 -8.72 -12.67
C LYS A 123 -10.89 -7.88 -12.54
N VAL A 124 -9.78 -8.40 -13.07
CA VAL A 124 -8.56 -7.61 -13.26
C VAL A 124 -8.83 -6.57 -14.36
N LEU A 125 -8.60 -5.29 -14.06
CA LEU A 125 -8.90 -4.16 -14.95
C LEU A 125 -7.84 -3.97 -16.03
N ARG A 126 -6.58 -4.21 -15.67
CA ARG A 126 -5.45 -4.15 -16.60
C ARG A 126 -4.53 -5.35 -16.38
N ARG A 127 -4.22 -6.07 -17.47
CA ARG A 127 -3.24 -7.16 -17.44
C ARG A 127 -1.82 -6.60 -17.59
N ASN A 128 -0.87 -7.21 -16.89
CA ASN A 128 0.55 -6.90 -16.98
C ASN A 128 1.37 -8.16 -16.65
N LYS A 129 2.70 -8.07 -16.72
CA LYS A 129 3.62 -9.07 -16.19
C LYS A 129 3.45 -9.23 -14.68
N ASP A 130 3.88 -10.37 -14.16
CA ASP A 130 3.82 -10.73 -12.74
C ASP A 130 5.20 -10.69 -12.05
N ILE A 131 6.26 -10.31 -12.77
CA ILE A 131 7.59 -10.06 -12.21
C ILE A 131 7.97 -8.59 -12.46
N PHE A 132 8.16 -7.85 -11.37
CA PHE A 132 8.61 -6.47 -11.36
C PHE A 132 10.01 -6.39 -10.78
N GLU A 133 10.86 -5.57 -11.38
CA GLU A 133 12.20 -5.30 -10.86
C GLU A 133 12.13 -4.10 -9.92
N ASP A 134 12.71 -4.25 -8.74
CA ASP A 134 12.94 -3.19 -7.79
C ASP A 134 14.06 -2.27 -8.30
N THR A 135 13.76 -0.98 -8.44
CA THR A 135 14.72 -0.03 -9.02
C THR A 135 15.89 0.18 -8.03
N PRO A 136 17.15 0.17 -8.50
CA PRO A 136 18.30 0.43 -7.63
C PRO A 136 18.29 1.88 -7.15
N GLY A 137 18.08 2.09 -5.86
CA GLY A 137 18.22 3.42 -5.27
C GLY A 137 17.73 3.40 -3.83
N ARG A 138 18.68 3.44 -2.88
CA ARG A 138 18.48 3.76 -1.45
C ARG A 138 17.22 4.59 -1.30
N ALA A 139 16.24 4.19 -0.50
CA ALA A 139 15.18 5.01 0.14
C ALA A 139 14.97 6.48 -0.29
N ILE A 140 15.09 6.82 -1.57
CA ILE A 140 15.27 8.16 -2.13
C ILE A 140 14.57 8.05 -3.47
N GLU A 141 13.28 8.31 -3.42
CA GLU A 141 12.56 8.64 -4.63
C GLU A 141 13.08 10.01 -5.11
N PRO A 142 13.28 10.23 -6.42
CA PRO A 142 13.87 11.45 -6.97
C PRO A 142 13.19 12.75 -6.52
N ASP A 143 11.95 12.65 -6.03
CA ASP A 143 11.11 13.76 -5.60
C ASP A 143 10.93 13.90 -4.08
N GLU A 144 11.52 13.03 -3.25
CA GLU A 144 11.23 13.01 -1.79
C GLU A 144 12.44 12.99 -0.83
N GLY A 145 13.66 12.76 -1.30
CA GLY A 145 14.82 12.64 -0.41
C GLY A 145 14.82 11.33 0.40
N TYR A 146 15.76 11.18 1.34
CA TYR A 146 15.97 9.96 2.12
C TYR A 146 14.81 9.68 3.09
N ILE A 147 14.25 8.47 3.02
CA ILE A 147 13.24 7.96 3.94
C ILE A 147 13.93 7.02 4.92
N ASP A 148 14.02 7.43 6.20
CA ASP A 148 14.50 6.56 7.27
C ASP A 148 13.41 5.55 7.67
N HIS A 149 13.17 4.59 6.78
CA HIS A 149 12.29 3.45 7.02
C HIS A 149 13.01 2.18 6.54
N PRO A 150 13.00 1.09 7.33
CA PRO A 150 13.82 -0.08 7.06
C PRO A 150 13.55 -0.80 5.71
N ALA A 151 12.42 -0.52 5.04
CA ALA A 151 12.14 -1.02 3.68
C ALA A 151 10.96 -0.30 2.98
N PRO A 152 11.15 0.89 2.36
CA PRO A 152 10.08 1.49 1.55
C PRO A 152 9.90 0.70 0.24
N LYS A 153 8.69 0.20 -0.03
CA LYS A 153 8.38 -0.44 -1.32
C LYS A 153 8.38 0.59 -2.45
N PRO A 154 8.82 0.22 -3.67
CA PRO A 154 8.83 1.16 -4.80
C PRO A 154 7.42 1.64 -5.11
N LYS A 155 7.21 2.96 -5.16
CA LYS A 155 5.89 3.52 -5.47
C LYS A 155 5.43 3.12 -6.86
N ALA A 156 6.36 3.06 -7.82
CA ALA A 156 6.05 2.64 -9.19
C ALA A 156 5.41 1.25 -9.22
N PHE A 157 5.91 0.33 -8.39
CA PHE A 157 5.33 -1.00 -8.27
C PHE A 157 3.91 -0.96 -7.67
N ILE A 158 3.68 -0.23 -6.57
CA ILE A 158 2.33 -0.10 -6.00
C ILE A 158 1.37 0.56 -6.98
N GLN A 159 1.81 1.58 -7.73
CA GLN A 159 0.99 2.21 -8.77
C GLN A 159 0.58 1.23 -9.87
N GLU A 160 1.45 0.29 -10.26
CA GLU A 160 1.09 -0.77 -11.21
C GLU A 160 0.04 -1.70 -10.60
N LEU A 161 0.17 -2.10 -9.33
CA LEU A 161 -0.85 -2.89 -8.63
C LEU A 161 -2.21 -2.17 -8.63
N LEU A 162 -2.23 -0.88 -8.29
CA LEU A 162 -3.45 -0.05 -8.32
C LEU A 162 -4.07 -0.01 -9.73
N ARG A 163 -3.26 0.14 -10.78
CA ARG A 163 -3.77 0.12 -12.17
C ARG A 163 -4.34 -1.24 -12.58
N MET A 164 -3.83 -2.33 -12.02
CA MET A 164 -4.29 -3.69 -12.33
C MET A 164 -5.59 -4.03 -11.60
N PHE A 165 -5.73 -3.61 -10.34
CA PHE A 165 -6.76 -4.12 -9.43
C PHE A 165 -7.80 -3.09 -8.97
N THR A 166 -7.64 -1.79 -9.27
CA THR A 166 -8.58 -0.72 -8.88
C THR A 166 -8.84 0.30 -9.98
N SER A 167 -10.00 0.95 -9.92
CA SER A 167 -10.39 2.09 -10.76
C SER A 167 -9.98 3.42 -10.12
N GLU A 168 -10.09 4.52 -10.87
CA GLU A 168 -10.00 5.86 -10.26
C GLU A 168 -11.16 6.08 -9.28
N ASN A 169 -10.90 6.84 -8.23
CA ASN A 169 -11.81 7.11 -7.10
C ASN A 169 -12.14 5.92 -6.18
N ASP A 170 -11.72 4.70 -6.51
CA ASP A 170 -11.80 3.55 -5.59
C ASP A 170 -11.08 3.87 -4.27
N ILE A 171 -11.65 3.38 -3.16
CA ILE A 171 -11.10 3.56 -1.81
C ILE A 171 -10.19 2.38 -1.48
N VAL A 172 -8.90 2.69 -1.28
CA VAL A 172 -7.88 1.70 -0.89
C VAL A 172 -7.57 1.81 0.60
N LEU A 173 -7.70 0.71 1.33
CA LEU A 173 -7.32 0.64 2.74
C LEU A 173 -5.90 0.07 2.89
N ASP A 174 -5.05 0.78 3.60
CA ASP A 174 -3.80 0.25 4.16
C ASP A 174 -3.84 0.33 5.70
N PRO A 175 -4.22 -0.76 6.39
CA PRO A 175 -4.35 -0.79 7.84
C PRO A 175 -3.00 -0.79 8.57
N LEU A 176 -1.88 -0.92 7.87
CA LEU A 176 -0.53 -0.97 8.44
C LEU A 176 0.40 -0.12 7.56
N ALA A 177 0.03 1.16 7.42
CA ALA A 177 0.50 2.02 6.35
C ALA A 177 2.00 2.38 6.42
N GLY A 178 2.63 2.27 7.60
CA GLY A 178 4.03 2.61 7.80
C GLY A 178 4.33 4.04 7.33
N ALA A 179 5.42 4.18 6.58
CA ALA A 179 5.78 5.46 5.96
C ALA A 179 4.84 5.91 4.81
N GLY A 180 3.75 5.18 4.50
CA GLY A 180 2.67 5.65 3.63
C GLY A 180 2.89 5.46 2.13
N ALA A 181 3.70 4.47 1.72
CA ALA A 181 3.97 4.22 0.29
C ALA A 181 2.68 3.94 -0.50
N THR A 182 1.75 3.15 0.06
CA THR A 182 0.44 2.86 -0.54
C THR A 182 -0.39 4.13 -0.70
N LEU A 183 -0.51 4.95 0.35
CA LEU A 183 -1.34 6.16 0.34
C LEU A 183 -0.83 7.19 -0.68
N VAL A 184 0.49 7.36 -0.76
CA VAL A 184 1.13 8.23 -1.76
C VAL A 184 0.85 7.71 -3.18
N ALA A 185 0.94 6.40 -3.40
CA ALA A 185 0.63 5.79 -4.69
C ALA A 185 -0.86 5.99 -5.08
N CYS A 186 -1.78 5.83 -4.13
CA CYS A 186 -3.21 6.12 -4.33
C CYS A 186 -3.42 7.57 -4.76
N LYS A 187 -2.87 8.54 -4.03
CA LYS A 187 -2.97 9.96 -4.36
C LYS A 187 -2.45 10.28 -5.77
N ARG A 188 -1.28 9.72 -6.14
CA ARG A 188 -0.68 9.91 -7.47
C ARG A 188 -1.51 9.32 -8.61
N THR A 189 -2.27 8.27 -8.33
CA THR A 189 -3.08 7.55 -9.33
C THR A 189 -4.56 7.91 -9.27
N GLY A 190 -4.96 8.91 -8.47
CA GLY A 190 -6.36 9.34 -8.39
C GLY A 190 -7.27 8.34 -7.68
N ARG A 191 -6.73 7.49 -6.80
CA ARG A 191 -7.51 6.65 -5.87
C ARG A 191 -7.68 7.39 -4.54
N GLN A 192 -8.80 7.11 -3.87
CA GLN A 192 -8.97 7.51 -2.48
C GLN A 192 -8.25 6.52 -1.58
N TYR A 193 -7.92 6.92 -0.36
CA TYR A 193 -7.20 6.04 0.55
C TYR A 193 -7.58 6.25 2.01
N ILE A 194 -7.45 5.19 2.80
CA ILE A 194 -7.50 5.24 4.27
C ILE A 194 -6.26 4.52 4.76
N GLY A 195 -5.47 5.17 5.62
CA GLY A 195 -4.29 4.57 6.23
C GLY A 195 -4.38 4.54 7.74
N PHE A 196 -3.99 3.44 8.37
CA PHE A 196 -3.80 3.37 9.83
C PHE A 196 -2.32 3.11 10.15
N GLU A 197 -1.85 3.73 11.23
CA GLU A 197 -0.48 3.57 11.68
C GLU A 197 -0.39 3.83 13.19
N ILE A 198 0.29 2.93 13.89
CA ILE A 198 0.36 2.92 15.36
C ILE A 198 1.50 3.79 15.89
N GLU A 199 2.49 4.14 15.06
CA GLU A 199 3.58 5.03 15.42
C GLU A 199 3.38 6.43 14.83
N GLU A 200 3.16 7.43 15.69
CA GLU A 200 2.81 8.79 15.25
C GLU A 200 3.89 9.40 14.34
N LYS A 201 5.16 9.06 14.57
CA LYS A 201 6.29 9.51 13.73
C LYS A 201 6.08 9.15 12.25
N TYR A 202 5.55 7.95 11.95
CA TYR A 202 5.30 7.51 10.58
C TYR A 202 4.03 8.14 10.01
N CYS A 203 3.02 8.43 10.85
CA CYS A 203 1.90 9.27 10.44
C CYS A 203 2.37 10.67 10.00
N GLN A 204 3.27 11.30 10.76
CA GLN A 204 3.80 12.63 10.45
C GLN A 204 4.57 12.63 9.13
N ILE A 205 5.51 11.68 8.96
CA ILE A 205 6.24 11.48 7.69
C ILE A 205 5.26 11.32 6.52
N THR A 206 4.25 10.46 6.67
CA THR A 206 3.27 10.21 5.62
C THR A 206 2.46 11.47 5.28
N ARG A 207 2.02 12.24 6.27
CA ARG A 207 1.28 13.50 6.06
C ARG A 207 2.14 14.52 5.30
N GLU A 208 3.41 14.65 5.63
CA GLU A 208 4.34 15.53 4.92
C GLU A 208 4.50 15.12 3.45
N ARG A 209 4.70 13.82 3.19
CA ARG A 209 4.78 13.28 1.83
C ARG A 209 3.50 13.58 1.04
N LEU A 210 2.34 13.33 1.63
CA LEU A 210 1.05 13.60 1.00
C LEU A 210 0.83 15.09 0.73
N ARG A 211 1.32 16.00 1.59
CA ARG A 211 1.24 17.46 1.36
C ARG A 211 2.05 17.91 0.15
N LYS A 212 3.28 17.41 -0.01
CA LYS A 212 4.16 17.77 -1.16
C LYS A 212 3.51 17.49 -2.53
N PHE A 213 2.63 16.50 -2.64
CA PHE A 213 1.88 16.24 -3.89
C PHE A 213 0.68 17.15 -4.13
N GLY A 214 0.18 17.85 -3.10
CA GLY A 214 -0.91 18.82 -3.27
C GLY A 214 -0.48 20.05 -4.06
N ASP A 215 0.78 20.46 -3.91
CA ASP A 215 1.29 21.71 -4.47
C ASP A 215 1.74 21.59 -5.94
N SER A 216 2.12 20.39 -6.39
CA SER A 216 2.69 20.16 -7.73
C SER A 216 1.66 20.18 -8.87
N LYS A 217 0.38 19.86 -8.61
CA LYS A 217 -0.71 20.06 -9.59
C LYS A 217 -1.01 21.56 -9.79
N THR A 218 -0.86 22.38 -8.75
CA THR A 218 -1.16 23.81 -8.78
C THR A 218 -0.14 24.60 -9.61
N GLU A 219 1.14 24.23 -9.58
CA GLU A 219 2.17 24.89 -10.40
C GLU A 219 2.08 24.54 -11.88
N SER A 220 1.79 23.27 -12.20
CA SER A 220 1.66 22.80 -13.58
C SER A 220 0.45 23.42 -14.29
N GLN A 221 -0.66 23.62 -13.57
CA GLN A 221 -1.83 24.35 -14.08
C GLN A 221 -1.59 25.87 -14.12
N ARG A 222 -0.94 26.48 -13.12
CA ARG A 222 -0.61 27.92 -13.14
C ARG A 222 0.29 28.32 -14.32
N ARG A 223 1.24 27.47 -14.73
CA ARG A 223 2.08 27.72 -15.92
C ARG A 223 1.33 27.61 -17.24
N LEU A 224 0.27 26.80 -17.32
CA LEU A 224 -0.58 26.74 -18.50
C LEU A 224 -1.45 28.01 -18.65
N PHE A 225 -1.93 28.55 -17.52
CA PHE A 225 -2.75 29.77 -17.54
C PHE A 225 -1.95 31.07 -17.66
N SER A 226 -0.64 31.08 -17.35
CA SER A 226 0.21 32.26 -17.56
C SER A 226 0.68 32.45 -19.01
N ASN A 227 0.63 31.41 -19.84
CA ASN A 227 1.14 31.44 -21.22
C ASN A 227 0.04 31.66 -22.29
N THR A 228 -1.22 31.85 -21.90
CA THR A 228 -2.34 32.01 -22.85
C THR A 228 -2.79 33.48 -23.03
N THR A 229 -2.11 34.44 -22.40
CA THR A 229 -2.44 35.87 -22.54
C THR A 229 -1.31 36.64 -23.23
N VAL A 230 -1.08 36.36 -24.51
CA VAL A 230 -0.53 37.37 -25.43
C VAL A 230 -1.51 37.43 -26.60
N GLY A 231 -2.40 38.42 -26.49
CA GLY A 231 -3.46 38.69 -27.43
C GLY A 231 -2.94 39.20 -28.76
N TYR A 232 -3.68 38.83 -29.80
CA TYR A 232 -3.80 39.59 -31.03
C TYR A 232 -4.22 41.03 -30.70
N GLU A 233 -3.46 42.01 -31.16
CA GLU A 233 -4.02 43.29 -31.59
C GLU A 233 -3.51 43.59 -32.99
N GLN A 234 -4.45 44.03 -33.82
CA GLN A 234 -4.31 44.38 -35.24
C GLN A 234 -3.61 45.73 -35.41
#